data_AF-A0A1V5MA91-F1
#
_entry.id   AF-A0A1V5MA91-F1
#
_cell.length_a   1.000
_cell.length_b   1.000
_cell.length_c   1.000
_cell.angle_alpha   90.00
_cell.angle_beta   90.00
_cell.angle_gamma   90.00
#
_symmetry.space_group_name_H-M   'P 1'
#
loop_
_entity.id
_entity.type
_entity.pdbx_description
1 polymer ?
#
loop_
_entity_poly.entity_id
_entity_poly.type
_entity_poly.pdbx_seq_one_letter_code
_entity_poly.pdbx_strand_id
1 'polypeptide(L)'
;MTNEKATRANILATIGDRWLPRVAHPDDLVVVYISSHGSPADLDVGGVNYIVAHDTDPESLYATGIPIQDLMRIIKARVHCERVVIILDACHSGAASTDSKGLSRTANVSADAVVAGTGQLVIASSKPDQVSWESKNYQNSVFTYRLIEALKQNGGKTPLGAVFQNMKDNVENEVLRDRGHMQSPEMKSRWDGSELCLAAPPTAPRAGLELPEALDITSTSVGAGQNNAGSSQKSESASQPKERPLPPKTVLNNGNIYRVFNSPSKPCRFEIDGPALVTYLMSYHWNEGRGKTPGTLSLRRADGTTYGPFQTEGKPGQGGVPDAYWECQPMVTIAPGSYTVIDSDPSTWSQNDLSGNAGIAKVKVAPAKSTSVTMRNLKREPINTVFNNGNIAAVFNRPSRLTWFSIKAPLLVTNMMNYHWNDAHGQDPGEIGLVHQDGTIYGPWRTHTAPGQGGVPNAYWLCEPEVVLKPGIYMVTDSDTSTWSQNIESKNQGITEIKGVFQD
;
A
#
# COMPACT_ATOMS: atom_id res chain seq x y z
N MET A 1 5.81 19.22 10.79
CA MET A 1 4.78 19.11 9.73
C MET A 1 3.51 18.56 10.38
N THR A 2 2.33 19.12 10.09
CA THR A 2 1.07 18.78 10.77
C THR A 2 -0.12 18.87 9.80
N ASN A 3 -1.24 18.22 10.15
CA ASN A 3 -2.54 18.31 9.48
C ASN A 3 -2.48 18.10 7.96
N GLU A 4 -3.09 18.98 7.16
CA GLU A 4 -3.22 18.87 5.70
C GLU A 4 -1.85 18.85 5.00
N LYS A 5 -0.81 19.37 5.65
CA LYS A 5 0.56 19.34 5.14
C LYS A 5 1.25 18.00 5.39
N ALA A 6 0.76 17.18 6.31
CA ALA A 6 1.30 15.85 6.66
C ALA A 6 0.83 14.74 5.70
N THR A 7 0.86 15.01 4.39
CA THR A 7 0.61 14.00 3.35
C THR A 7 1.78 13.04 3.22
N ARG A 8 1.56 11.82 2.71
CA ARG A 8 2.58 10.81 2.44
C ARG A 8 3.75 11.39 1.64
N ALA A 9 3.45 12.11 0.56
CA ALA A 9 4.49 12.67 -0.28
C ALA A 9 5.33 13.74 0.43
N ASN A 10 4.69 14.64 1.19
CA ASN A 10 5.39 15.66 1.97
C ASN A 10 6.29 15.05 3.05
N ILE A 11 5.82 14.03 3.76
CA ILE A 11 6.60 13.31 4.78
C ILE A 11 7.84 12.69 4.14
N LEU A 12 7.65 11.90 3.07
CA LEU A 12 8.76 11.22 2.38
C LEU A 12 9.74 12.20 1.74
N ALA A 13 9.26 13.30 1.15
CA ALA A 13 10.13 14.31 0.56
C ALA A 13 10.94 15.07 1.62
N THR A 14 10.32 15.44 2.75
CA THR A 14 11.01 16.16 3.83
C THR A 14 12.12 15.30 4.45
N ILE A 15 11.83 14.02 4.68
CA ILE A 15 12.74 13.08 5.36
C ILE A 15 13.80 12.52 4.40
N GLY A 16 13.43 12.27 3.13
CA GLY A 16 14.28 11.54 2.18
C GLY A 16 14.99 12.38 1.12
N ASP A 17 14.63 13.66 0.92
CA ASP A 17 15.13 14.46 -0.21
C ASP A 17 15.36 15.95 0.13
N ARG A 18 14.30 16.69 0.46
CA ARG A 18 14.27 18.15 0.38
C ARG A 18 14.84 18.87 1.60
N TRP A 19 14.82 18.25 2.78
CA TRP A 19 15.19 18.93 4.02
C TRP A 19 16.18 18.12 4.87
N LEU A 20 15.76 17.00 5.45
CA LEU A 20 16.54 16.29 6.47
C LEU A 20 17.94 15.87 5.98
N PRO A 21 18.11 15.28 4.77
CA PRO A 21 19.44 14.94 4.25
C PRO A 21 20.36 16.14 4.00
N ARG A 22 19.79 17.34 3.84
CA ARG A 22 20.53 18.58 3.51
C ARG A 22 20.97 19.34 4.76
N VAL A 23 20.29 19.14 5.88
CA VAL A 23 20.57 19.84 7.15
C VAL A 23 21.32 18.97 8.15
N ALA A 24 21.20 17.63 8.06
CA ALA A 24 21.87 16.71 8.96
C ALA A 24 23.30 16.41 8.48
N HIS A 25 24.29 16.84 9.28
CA HIS A 25 25.70 16.48 9.08
C HIS A 25 26.06 15.18 9.83
N PRO A 26 27.20 14.55 9.48
CA PRO A 26 27.64 13.30 10.11
C PRO A 26 27.66 13.32 11.65
N ASP A 27 28.14 14.42 12.22
CA ASP A 27 28.27 14.62 13.66
C ASP A 27 27.01 15.20 14.31
N ASP A 28 25.89 15.34 13.63
CA ASP A 28 24.65 15.85 14.24
C ASP A 28 23.89 14.75 14.98
N LEU A 29 22.98 15.14 15.86
CA LEU A 29 21.96 14.27 16.43
C LEU A 29 20.64 14.56 15.72
N VAL A 30 20.08 13.56 15.06
CA VAL A 30 18.76 13.68 14.42
C VAL A 30 17.71 13.08 15.35
N VAL A 31 16.68 13.87 15.66
CA VAL A 31 15.50 13.40 16.39
C VAL A 31 14.30 13.46 15.44
N VAL A 32 13.69 12.30 15.17
CA VAL A 32 12.46 12.18 14.39
C VAL A 32 11.35 11.78 15.34
N TYR A 33 10.41 12.70 15.57
CA TYR A 33 9.22 12.44 16.39
C TYR A 33 7.99 12.38 15.47
N ILE A 34 7.22 11.29 15.56
CA ILE A 34 6.02 11.07 14.77
C ILE A 34 4.87 10.74 15.70
N SER A 35 3.84 11.58 15.69
CA SER A 35 2.56 11.31 16.35
C SER A 35 1.47 11.24 15.29
N SER A 36 0.77 10.10 15.24
CA SER A 36 -0.12 9.74 14.14
C SER A 36 -1.04 8.59 14.53
N HIS A 37 -2.11 8.35 13.77
CA HIS A 37 -2.70 7.01 13.78
C HIS A 37 -1.70 6.01 13.15
N GLY A 38 -1.65 4.79 13.67
CA GLY A 38 -0.97 3.66 13.04
C GLY A 38 -1.98 2.60 12.61
N SER A 39 -1.61 1.79 11.63
CA SER A 39 -2.44 0.64 11.24
C SER A 39 -2.05 -0.63 12.01
N PRO A 40 -2.99 -1.55 12.26
CA PRO A 40 -2.69 -2.91 12.69
C PRO A 40 -1.93 -3.66 11.57
N ALA A 41 -0.95 -4.49 11.93
CA ALA A 41 -0.17 -5.29 10.98
C ALA A 41 -1.05 -6.26 10.18
N ASP A 42 -2.16 -6.73 10.78
CA ASP A 42 -3.12 -7.68 10.20
C ASP A 42 -4.09 -7.04 9.21
N LEU A 43 -4.14 -5.71 9.10
CA LEU A 43 -4.84 -5.02 8.00
C LEU A 43 -4.05 -5.06 6.68
N ASP A 44 -2.76 -5.42 6.73
CA ASP A 44 -1.93 -5.64 5.55
C ASP A 44 -1.61 -7.13 5.37
N VAL A 45 -1.66 -7.59 4.12
CA VAL A 45 -1.41 -9.00 3.77
C VAL A 45 0.03 -9.42 4.10
N GLY A 46 0.96 -8.46 4.18
CA GLY A 46 2.36 -8.68 4.53
C GLY A 46 2.68 -8.55 6.03
N GLY A 47 1.70 -8.29 6.90
CA GLY A 47 1.98 -8.08 8.32
C GLY A 47 2.71 -6.76 8.60
N VAL A 48 2.52 -5.75 7.77
CA VAL A 48 3.28 -4.49 7.83
C VAL A 48 2.50 -3.41 8.59
N ASN A 49 3.18 -2.70 9.49
CA ASN A 49 2.63 -1.54 10.18
C ASN A 49 2.87 -0.27 9.37
N TYR A 50 1.83 0.56 9.25
CA TYR A 50 1.87 1.82 8.51
C TYR A 50 1.69 3.02 9.45
N ILE A 51 2.41 4.09 9.15
CA ILE A 51 2.06 5.44 9.62
C ILE A 51 0.97 5.97 8.70
N VAL A 52 -0.13 6.42 9.30
CA VAL A 52 -1.29 7.00 8.60
C VAL A 52 -1.06 8.49 8.39
N ALA A 53 -0.69 8.87 7.17
CA ALA A 53 -0.58 10.27 6.77
C ALA A 53 -1.99 10.88 6.57
N HIS A 54 -2.05 12.21 6.42
CA HIS A 54 -3.32 12.93 6.21
C HIS A 54 -4.10 12.45 4.98
N ASP A 55 -3.40 12.05 3.92
CA ASP A 55 -3.94 11.52 2.66
C ASP A 55 -3.92 9.98 2.59
N THR A 56 -3.64 9.31 3.72
CA THR A 56 -3.71 7.85 3.78
C THR A 56 -5.17 7.41 3.78
N ASP A 57 -5.50 6.54 2.84
CA ASP A 57 -6.76 5.82 2.78
C ASP A 57 -6.68 4.57 3.68
N PRO A 58 -7.49 4.47 4.75
CA PRO A 58 -7.51 3.32 5.64
C PRO A 58 -7.84 1.99 4.93
N GLU A 59 -8.53 2.04 3.78
CA GLU A 59 -8.86 0.86 2.98
C GLU A 59 -7.72 0.46 2.02
N SER A 60 -6.68 1.29 1.91
CA SER A 60 -5.55 1.14 0.99
C SER A 60 -4.22 1.51 1.65
N LEU A 61 -3.99 0.98 2.86
CA LEU A 61 -2.80 1.23 3.66
C LEU A 61 -1.49 0.92 2.91
N TYR A 62 -1.45 -0.18 2.15
CA TYR A 62 -0.27 -0.54 1.36
C TYR A 62 0.13 0.54 0.34
N ALA A 63 -0.86 1.11 -0.37
CA ALA A 63 -0.59 2.06 -1.45
C ALA A 63 -0.43 3.50 -0.93
N THR A 64 -1.15 3.86 0.12
CA THR A 64 -1.31 5.25 0.57
C THR A 64 -0.76 5.52 1.97
N GLY A 65 -0.44 4.48 2.73
CA GLY A 65 0.28 4.57 4.01
C GLY A 65 1.79 4.63 3.83
N ILE A 66 2.50 4.88 4.92
CA ILE A 66 3.96 4.83 4.98
C ILE A 66 4.37 3.62 5.82
N PRO A 67 4.90 2.53 5.23
CA PRO A 67 5.45 1.43 6.00
C PRO A 67 6.53 1.94 6.97
N ILE A 68 6.44 1.56 8.25
CA ILE A 68 7.41 2.01 9.27
C ILE A 68 8.83 1.57 8.89
N GLN A 69 9.00 0.36 8.35
CA GLN A 69 10.31 -0.14 7.91
C GLN A 69 10.87 0.66 6.73
N ASP A 70 10.02 1.08 5.80
CA ASP A 70 10.45 1.88 4.66
C ASP A 70 10.87 3.28 5.12
N LEU A 71 10.12 3.89 6.04
CA LEU A 71 10.50 5.16 6.65
C LEU A 71 11.88 5.05 7.31
N MET A 72 12.08 4.02 8.13
CA MET A 72 13.35 3.82 8.83
C MET A 72 14.50 3.49 7.86
N ARG A 73 14.23 2.72 6.79
CA ARG A 73 15.19 2.48 5.71
C ARG A 73 15.56 3.77 4.97
N ILE A 74 14.59 4.64 4.70
CA ILE A 74 14.81 5.93 4.04
C ILE A 74 15.68 6.82 4.92
N ILE A 75 15.36 6.94 6.22
CA ILE A 75 16.19 7.70 7.16
C ILE A 75 17.62 7.17 7.16
N LYS A 76 17.79 5.85 7.32
CA LYS A 76 19.11 5.21 7.30
C LYS A 76 19.89 5.43 5.99
N ALA A 77 19.21 5.35 4.85
CA ALA A 77 19.87 5.40 3.55
C ALA A 77 20.16 6.83 3.07
N ARG A 78 19.42 7.83 3.58
CA ARG A 78 19.46 9.20 3.06
C ARG A 78 20.03 10.20 4.05
N VAL A 79 19.97 9.93 5.35
CA VAL A 79 20.49 10.84 6.38
C VAL A 79 21.91 10.42 6.71
N HIS A 80 22.86 11.34 6.51
CA HIS A 80 24.29 11.06 6.65
C HIS A 80 24.78 11.08 8.11
N CYS A 81 23.90 11.20 9.11
CA CYS A 81 24.29 11.22 10.51
C CYS A 81 24.36 9.82 11.12
N GLU A 82 25.30 9.63 12.04
CA GLU A 82 25.47 8.36 12.75
C GLU A 82 24.53 8.24 13.96
N ARG A 83 23.94 9.36 14.39
CA ARG A 83 23.17 9.47 15.64
C ARG A 83 21.72 9.82 15.35
N VAL A 84 20.84 8.83 15.45
CA VAL A 84 19.41 8.98 15.13
C VAL A 84 18.55 8.47 16.26
N VAL A 85 17.67 9.32 16.76
CA VAL A 85 16.62 8.99 17.72
C VAL A 85 15.27 9.08 17.02
N ILE A 86 14.53 7.97 17.01
CA ILE A 86 13.18 7.89 16.44
C ILE A 86 12.20 7.69 17.59
N ILE A 87 11.19 8.54 17.67
CA ILE A 87 10.13 8.48 18.67
C ILE A 87 8.81 8.32 17.94
N LEU A 88 8.11 7.21 18.19
CA LEU A 88 6.87 6.85 17.54
C LEU A 88 5.74 6.87 18.59
N ASP A 89 4.87 7.86 18.47
CA ASP A 89 3.60 7.96 19.17
C ASP A 89 2.45 7.64 18.20
N ALA A 90 2.42 6.40 17.74
CA ALA A 90 1.39 5.93 16.83
C ALA A 90 0.77 4.64 17.35
N CYS A 91 -0.55 4.63 17.50
CA CYS A 91 -1.29 3.48 18.00
C CYS A 91 -1.18 2.30 17.03
N HIS A 92 -0.97 1.10 17.56
CA HIS A 92 -1.62 -0.10 17.06
C HIS A 92 -3.14 0.08 17.25
N SER A 93 -3.92 0.33 16.19
CA SER A 93 -5.37 0.55 16.29
C SER A 93 -6.16 -0.76 16.46
N GLY A 94 -5.90 -1.48 17.56
CA GLY A 94 -6.69 -2.64 17.94
C GLY A 94 -6.04 -3.55 18.98
N ALA A 95 -6.20 -3.25 20.28
CA ALA A 95 -6.08 -4.30 21.29
C ALA A 95 -7.29 -5.23 21.15
N ALA A 96 -7.07 -6.43 20.62
CA ALA A 96 -7.96 -7.57 20.85
C ALA A 96 -7.27 -8.49 21.86
N SER A 97 -7.50 -8.29 23.14
CA SER A 97 -7.08 -9.26 24.17
C SER A 97 -8.12 -10.38 24.27
N THR A 98 -7.69 -11.64 24.14
CA THR A 98 -7.84 -12.70 25.17
C THR A 98 -7.11 -13.99 24.78
N ASP A 99 -6.04 -14.28 25.50
CA ASP A 99 -5.56 -15.59 25.98
C ASP A 99 -5.69 -16.86 25.12
N SER A 100 -4.57 -17.37 24.60
CA SER A 100 -3.87 -18.55 25.17
C SER A 100 -2.72 -19.09 24.30
N LYS A 101 -1.54 -19.18 24.94
CA LYS A 101 -0.40 -20.10 24.77
C LYS A 101 -0.05 -20.61 23.36
N GLY A 102 1.08 -20.09 22.87
CA GLY A 102 2.17 -20.94 22.35
C GLY A 102 2.27 -21.08 20.83
N LEU A 103 2.95 -20.11 20.19
CA LEU A 103 4.03 -20.28 19.20
C LEU A 103 4.23 -18.93 18.51
N SER A 104 5.29 -18.23 18.95
CA SER A 104 5.75 -16.93 18.45
C SER A 104 5.81 -16.90 16.92
N ARG A 105 4.93 -16.12 16.29
CA ARG A 105 5.01 -15.81 14.85
C ARG A 105 5.45 -14.38 14.64
N THR A 106 6.61 -14.26 14.02
CA THR A 106 7.35 -13.03 13.72
C THR A 106 6.69 -12.28 12.56
N ALA A 107 5.64 -11.52 12.84
CA ALA A 107 5.10 -10.50 11.93
C ALA A 107 4.76 -9.19 12.66
N ASN A 108 5.17 -9.06 13.92
CA ASN A 108 5.33 -7.77 14.56
C ASN A 108 6.74 -7.29 14.22
N VAL A 109 6.88 -6.08 13.69
CA VAL A 109 8.19 -5.44 13.64
C VAL A 109 8.61 -5.19 15.08
N SER A 110 9.38 -6.13 15.64
CA SER A 110 10.18 -5.79 16.81
C SER A 110 11.07 -4.63 16.40
N ALA A 111 11.11 -3.58 17.21
CA ALA A 111 12.09 -2.52 17.02
C ALA A 111 13.53 -3.09 16.92
N ASP A 112 13.78 -4.33 17.37
CA ASP A 112 15.03 -5.09 17.17
C ASP A 112 15.40 -5.32 15.69
N ALA A 113 14.41 -5.52 14.80
CA ALA A 113 14.66 -5.75 13.37
C ALA A 113 15.09 -4.46 12.63
N VAL A 114 14.88 -3.31 13.26
CA VAL A 114 15.07 -2.01 12.61
C VAL A 114 16.28 -1.24 13.14
N VAL A 115 16.75 -1.54 14.35
CA VAL A 115 18.05 -1.06 14.84
C VAL A 115 19.18 -1.86 14.18
N ALA A 116 19.51 -1.52 12.93
CA ALA A 116 20.47 -2.24 12.09
C ALA A 116 21.84 -1.53 11.96
N GLY A 117 22.15 -0.56 12.83
CA GLY A 117 23.40 0.20 12.85
C GLY A 117 23.73 0.74 14.24
N THR A 118 25.00 1.09 14.47
CA THR A 118 25.47 1.80 15.67
C THR A 118 24.88 3.22 15.72
N GLY A 119 24.57 3.72 16.91
CA GLY A 119 24.07 5.09 17.11
C GLY A 119 22.58 5.32 16.86
N GLN A 120 21.79 4.25 16.71
CA GLN A 120 20.34 4.32 16.53
C GLN A 120 19.57 3.97 17.81
N LEU A 121 18.56 4.78 18.13
CA LEU A 121 17.66 4.58 19.26
C LEU A 121 16.21 4.79 18.82
N VAL A 122 15.32 3.88 19.23
CA VAL A 122 13.89 3.91 18.90
C VAL A 122 13.10 3.86 20.20
N ILE A 123 12.16 4.79 20.37
CA ILE A 123 11.17 4.80 21.46
C ILE A 123 9.78 4.65 20.84
N ALA A 124 9.03 3.64 21.24
CA ALA A 124 7.65 3.43 20.85
C ALA A 124 6.72 3.68 22.05
N SER A 125 5.55 4.25 21.79
CA SER A 125 4.57 4.63 22.83
C SER A 125 3.85 3.45 23.48
N SER A 126 3.89 2.27 22.87
CA SER A 126 3.32 1.03 23.39
C SER A 126 4.03 -0.20 22.81
N LYS A 127 3.81 -1.38 23.42
CA LYS A 127 4.19 -2.66 22.83
C LYS A 127 3.36 -2.95 21.57
N PRO A 128 3.84 -3.85 20.68
CA PRO A 128 3.09 -4.23 19.48
C PRO A 128 1.66 -4.76 19.74
N ASP A 129 1.41 -5.34 20.91
CA ASP A 129 0.10 -5.90 21.30
C ASP A 129 -0.75 -4.93 22.15
N GLN A 130 -0.32 -3.66 22.29
CA GLN A 130 -0.97 -2.67 23.16
C GLN A 130 -1.31 -1.38 22.40
N VAL A 131 -2.38 -0.72 22.83
CA VAL A 131 -2.87 0.56 22.26
C VAL A 131 -2.12 1.74 22.88
N SER A 132 -1.77 2.74 22.06
CA SER A 132 -1.36 4.06 22.55
C SER A 132 -2.60 4.93 22.78
N TRP A 133 -2.75 5.56 23.93
CA TRP A 133 -3.98 6.26 24.29
C TRP A 133 -3.82 7.78 24.34
N GLU A 134 -4.82 8.46 23.78
CA GLU A 134 -5.06 9.88 24.06
C GLU A 134 -5.46 10.08 25.52
N SER A 135 -4.95 11.17 26.12
CA SER A 135 -5.31 11.52 27.50
C SER A 135 -6.78 11.94 27.61
N LYS A 136 -7.39 11.63 28.75
CA LYS A 136 -8.73 12.14 29.10
C LYS A 136 -8.68 13.51 29.77
N ASN A 137 -7.51 13.89 30.31
CA ASN A 137 -7.38 14.96 31.29
C ASN A 137 -6.64 16.19 30.75
N TYR A 138 -5.91 16.04 29.65
CA TYR A 138 -5.08 17.08 29.06
C TYR A 138 -4.93 16.87 27.56
N GLN A 139 -4.43 17.89 26.88
CA GLN A 139 -4.10 17.83 25.47
C GLN A 139 -2.81 17.00 25.28
N ASN A 140 -2.76 16.20 24.20
CA ASN A 140 -1.76 15.18 23.84
C ASN A 140 -2.07 13.76 24.33
N SER A 141 -1.43 12.79 23.70
CA SER A 141 -1.39 11.41 24.19
C SER A 141 -0.76 11.34 25.57
N VAL A 142 -1.15 10.32 26.34
CA VAL A 142 -0.56 10.06 27.66
C VAL A 142 0.95 9.89 27.52
N PHE A 143 1.40 9.16 26.50
CA PHE A 143 2.82 8.98 26.18
C PHE A 143 3.54 10.31 25.98
N THR A 144 3.01 11.17 25.11
CA THR A 144 3.66 12.42 24.72
C THR A 144 3.72 13.41 25.85
N TYR A 145 2.65 13.52 26.63
CA TYR A 145 2.64 14.37 27.82
C TYR A 145 3.70 13.92 28.84
N ARG A 146 3.74 12.62 29.17
CA ARG A 146 4.70 12.06 30.14
C ARG A 146 6.14 12.13 29.64
N LEU A 147 6.37 11.98 28.33
CA LEU A 147 7.68 12.19 27.73
C LEU A 147 8.16 13.64 27.91
N ILE A 148 7.30 14.62 27.64
CA ILE A 148 7.63 16.05 27.82
C ILE A 148 7.92 16.36 29.29
N GLU A 149 7.14 15.82 30.23
CA GLU A 149 7.40 16.02 31.67
C GLU A 149 8.75 15.43 32.08
N ALA A 150 9.05 14.21 31.67
CA ALA A 150 10.31 13.55 31.99
C ALA A 150 11.52 14.30 31.37
N LEU A 151 11.39 14.80 30.14
CA LEU A 151 12.44 15.59 29.47
C LEU A 151 12.73 16.93 30.18
N LYS A 152 11.72 17.54 30.83
CA LYS A 152 11.89 18.82 31.54
C LYS A 152 12.55 18.67 32.91
N GLN A 153 12.66 17.45 33.44
CA GLN A 153 13.31 17.21 34.72
C GLN A 153 14.78 17.63 34.69
N ASN A 154 15.31 17.97 35.87
CA ASN A 154 16.71 18.40 36.04
C ASN A 154 17.16 19.50 35.05
N GLY A 155 16.24 20.40 34.67
CA GLY A 155 16.51 21.47 33.70
C GLY A 155 16.92 20.98 32.31
N GLY A 156 16.39 19.83 31.86
CA GLY A 156 16.69 19.26 30.54
C GLY A 156 17.95 18.38 30.49
N LYS A 157 18.61 18.16 31.63
CA LYS A 157 19.87 17.41 31.71
C LYS A 157 19.68 15.94 32.10
N THR A 158 18.45 15.46 32.17
CA THR A 158 18.16 14.06 32.49
C THR A 158 18.60 13.17 31.33
N PRO A 159 19.43 12.14 31.56
CA PRO A 159 19.77 11.16 30.56
C PRO A 159 18.54 10.44 30.00
N LEU A 160 18.54 10.16 28.70
CA LEU A 160 17.39 9.63 27.97
C LEU A 160 16.92 8.28 28.54
N GLY A 161 17.83 7.45 29.06
CA GLY A 161 17.47 6.22 29.76
C GLY A 161 16.60 6.47 30.99
N ALA A 162 16.96 7.47 31.80
CA ALA A 162 16.18 7.87 32.98
C ALA A 162 14.86 8.57 32.59
N VAL A 163 14.89 9.41 31.55
CA VAL A 163 13.67 10.00 30.95
C VAL A 163 12.70 8.90 30.53
N PHE A 164 13.19 7.88 29.83
CA PHE A 164 12.37 6.77 29.35
C PHE A 164 11.75 5.98 30.51
N GLN A 165 12.52 5.61 31.53
CA GLN A 165 11.98 4.86 32.67
C GLN A 165 10.90 5.67 33.41
N ASN A 166 11.17 6.95 33.69
CA ASN A 166 10.20 7.80 34.37
C ASN A 166 8.93 7.99 33.53
N MET A 167 9.06 8.24 32.23
CA MET A 167 7.92 8.36 31.31
C MET A 167 7.13 7.05 31.28
N LYS A 168 7.81 5.90 31.12
CA LYS A 168 7.19 4.58 31.05
C LYS A 168 6.34 4.28 32.28
N ASP A 169 6.89 4.46 33.47
CA ASP A 169 6.19 4.21 34.73
C ASP A 169 4.93 5.08 34.84
N ASN A 170 5.01 6.34 34.44
CA ASN A 170 3.85 7.24 34.50
C ASN A 170 2.79 6.91 33.45
N VAL A 171 3.18 6.48 32.24
CA VAL A 171 2.24 6.03 31.20
C VAL A 171 1.51 4.77 31.64
N GLU A 172 2.25 3.76 32.11
CA GLU A 172 1.66 2.50 32.57
C GLU A 172 0.66 2.73 33.70
N ASN A 173 1.05 3.52 34.71
CA ASN A 173 0.19 3.83 35.86
C ASN A 173 -1.07 4.62 35.45
N GLU A 174 -0.93 5.65 34.61
CA GLU A 174 -2.06 6.48 34.22
C GLU A 174 -3.06 5.73 33.34
N VAL A 175 -2.59 4.98 32.34
CA VAL A 175 -3.49 4.23 31.43
C VAL A 175 -4.17 3.09 32.17
N LEU A 176 -3.45 2.39 33.06
CA LEU A 176 -4.05 1.35 33.90
C LEU A 176 -5.14 1.93 34.81
N ARG A 177 -4.87 3.07 35.46
CA ARG A 177 -5.83 3.74 36.34
C ARG A 177 -7.05 4.28 35.59
N ASP A 178 -6.85 4.96 34.47
CA ASP A 178 -7.90 5.72 33.79
C ASP A 178 -8.71 4.85 32.80
N ARG A 179 -8.15 3.72 32.35
CA ARG A 179 -8.76 2.86 31.31
C ARG A 179 -8.81 1.38 31.65
N GLY A 180 -8.12 0.91 32.68
CA GLY A 180 -8.06 -0.53 33.02
C GLY A 180 -7.28 -1.37 32.00
N HIS A 181 -6.50 -0.72 31.13
CA HIS A 181 -5.69 -1.37 30.10
C HIS A 181 -4.21 -1.05 30.33
N MET A 182 -3.32 -1.93 29.85
CA MET A 182 -1.88 -1.67 29.85
C MET A 182 -1.47 -0.91 28.59
N GLN A 183 -0.61 0.08 28.77
CA GLN A 183 0.19 0.71 27.73
C GLN A 183 1.63 0.79 28.24
N SER A 184 2.52 -0.02 27.68
CA SER A 184 3.92 -0.15 28.06
C SER A 184 4.81 0.38 26.95
N PRO A 185 5.34 1.60 27.06
CA PRO A 185 6.35 2.10 26.15
C PRO A 185 7.58 1.18 26.05
N GLU A 186 8.18 1.11 24.87
CA GLU A 186 9.40 0.35 24.61
C GLU A 186 10.53 1.24 24.10
N MET A 187 11.75 0.99 24.55
CA MET A 187 12.96 1.63 24.02
C MET A 187 13.92 0.55 23.55
N LYS A 188 14.38 0.66 22.31
CA LYS A 188 15.42 -0.18 21.72
C LYS A 188 16.59 0.69 21.30
N SER A 189 17.80 0.21 21.54
CA SER A 189 19.00 1.00 21.32
C SER A 189 20.16 0.11 20.88
N ARG A 190 20.92 0.58 19.88
CA ARG A 190 22.32 0.19 19.62
C ARG A 190 23.21 1.43 19.70
N TRP A 191 22.83 2.36 20.58
CA TRP A 191 23.63 3.52 20.91
C TRP A 191 24.95 3.06 21.53
N ASP A 192 26.05 3.51 20.94
CA ASP A 192 27.40 3.28 21.43
C ASP A 192 28.02 4.66 21.70
N GLY A 193 28.21 4.99 22.98
CA GLY A 193 28.61 6.32 23.41
C GLY A 193 28.09 6.69 24.80
N SER A 194 28.36 7.93 25.23
CA SER A 194 27.83 8.48 26.49
C SER A 194 26.31 8.58 26.46
N GLU A 195 25.68 8.59 27.63
CA GLU A 195 24.23 8.71 27.73
C GLU A 195 23.72 10.00 27.07
N LEU A 196 22.70 9.86 26.23
CA LEU A 196 22.13 10.97 25.48
C LEU A 196 21.27 11.85 26.38
N CYS A 197 21.42 13.18 26.31
CA CYS A 197 20.49 14.13 26.91
C CYS A 197 19.78 14.91 25.80
N LEU A 198 18.53 14.57 25.50
CA LEU A 198 17.77 15.18 24.39
C LEU A 198 17.43 16.66 24.60
N ALA A 199 17.18 17.04 25.86
CA ALA A 199 16.80 18.41 26.21
C ALA A 199 18.01 19.30 26.55
N ALA A 200 19.24 18.80 26.35
CA ALA A 200 20.44 19.61 26.52
C ALA A 200 20.50 20.69 25.42
N PRO A 201 20.80 21.95 25.78
CA PRO A 201 20.96 23.00 24.78
C PRO A 201 22.15 22.67 23.85
N PRO A 202 22.00 22.84 22.52
CA PRO A 202 23.08 22.58 21.58
C PRO A 202 24.25 23.54 21.84
N THR A 203 25.47 23.02 21.81
CA THR A 203 26.69 23.81 22.05
C THR A 203 26.93 24.89 20.99
N ALA A 204 26.46 24.64 19.75
CA ALA A 204 26.55 25.56 18.63
C ALA A 204 25.26 25.47 17.78
N PRO A 205 24.17 26.17 18.16
CA PRO A 205 22.94 26.15 17.38
C PRO A 205 23.17 26.78 16.01
N ARG A 206 22.74 26.09 14.96
CA ARG A 206 22.72 26.61 13.58
C ARG A 206 21.27 26.86 13.19
N ALA A 207 21.02 27.96 12.48
CA ALA A 207 19.72 28.16 11.85
C ALA A 207 19.50 27.03 10.82
N GLY A 208 18.39 26.31 10.94
CA GLY A 208 18.01 25.32 9.94
C GLY A 208 17.65 25.97 8.61
N LEU A 209 17.52 25.16 7.55
CA LEU A 209 16.85 25.60 6.33
C LEU A 209 15.37 25.82 6.63
N GLU A 210 14.76 26.84 6.03
CA GLU A 210 13.30 26.94 6.00
C GLU A 210 12.73 25.62 5.49
N LEU A 211 11.67 25.14 6.14
CA LEU A 211 10.99 23.93 5.68
C LEU A 211 10.54 24.20 4.24
N PRO A 212 10.91 23.33 3.28
CA PRO A 212 10.52 23.53 1.89
C PRO A 212 8.99 23.64 1.81
N GLU A 213 8.50 24.48 0.90
CA GLU A 213 7.06 24.56 0.62
C GLU A 213 6.51 23.15 0.43
N ALA A 214 5.33 22.90 1.02
CA ALA A 214 4.67 21.63 0.91
C ALA A 214 4.54 21.28 -0.58
N LEU A 215 4.95 20.07 -0.95
CA LEU A 215 4.61 19.44 -2.22
C LEU A 215 3.11 19.51 -2.38
N ASP A 216 2.66 20.46 -3.18
CA ASP A 216 1.29 20.53 -3.63
C ASP A 216 1.18 19.72 -4.91
N ILE A 217 1.11 18.39 -4.77
CA ILE A 217 0.98 17.46 -5.91
C ILE A 217 -0.39 17.61 -6.58
N THR A 218 -1.22 18.54 -6.11
CA THR A 218 -2.50 18.88 -6.72
C THR A 218 -2.43 20.03 -7.74
N SER A 219 -1.29 20.72 -7.90
CA SER A 219 -1.14 21.71 -8.97
C SER A 219 0.31 21.93 -9.42
N THR A 220 0.65 21.41 -10.59
CA THR A 220 1.69 22.02 -11.43
C THR A 220 1.09 22.33 -12.78
N SER A 221 0.55 23.54 -12.90
CA SER A 221 0.42 24.19 -14.20
C SER A 221 1.78 24.78 -14.55
N VAL A 222 2.31 24.37 -15.70
CA VAL A 222 3.56 24.90 -16.26
C VAL A 222 3.28 26.33 -16.70
N GLY A 223 4.05 27.29 -16.17
CA GLY A 223 3.96 28.69 -16.56
C GLY A 223 4.38 28.91 -18.01
N ALA A 224 3.50 29.53 -18.79
CA ALA A 224 3.83 30.24 -20.01
C ALA A 224 3.36 31.70 -19.85
N GLY A 225 4.23 32.64 -20.20
CA GLY A 225 4.10 34.05 -19.84
C GLY A 225 3.13 34.89 -20.66
N GLN A 226 2.98 36.12 -20.13
CA GLN A 226 2.65 37.39 -20.81
C GLN A 226 1.22 37.62 -21.34
N ASN A 227 0.45 38.48 -20.64
CA ASN A 227 0.21 39.90 -21.00
C ASN A 227 -1.14 40.43 -20.49
N ASN A 228 -1.11 41.71 -20.11
CA ASN A 228 -2.23 42.58 -19.70
C ASN A 228 -3.42 42.55 -20.68
N ALA A 229 -4.65 42.53 -20.14
CA ALA A 229 -5.67 43.58 -20.34
C ALA A 229 -7.00 43.24 -19.63
N GLY A 230 -7.63 44.26 -19.04
CA GLY A 230 -9.08 44.46 -19.13
C GLY A 230 -9.99 43.81 -18.08
N SER A 231 -10.45 44.64 -17.16
CA SER A 231 -11.57 44.43 -16.23
C SER A 231 -12.87 43.93 -16.89
N SER A 232 -13.60 43.02 -16.24
CA SER A 232 -15.02 43.21 -15.87
C SER A 232 -15.57 42.06 -15.01
N GLN A 233 -16.30 42.43 -13.96
CA GLN A 233 -17.10 41.55 -13.10
C GLN A 233 -18.29 40.95 -13.87
N LYS A 234 -18.60 39.67 -13.66
CA LYS A 234 -19.93 39.22 -13.19
C LYS A 234 -20.08 37.70 -13.00
N SER A 235 -20.91 37.42 -12.00
CA SER A 235 -21.78 36.27 -11.75
C SER A 235 -21.18 34.94 -11.33
N GLU A 236 -21.42 34.65 -10.05
CA GLU A 236 -21.60 33.32 -9.47
C GLU A 236 -22.44 32.42 -10.37
N SER A 237 -21.90 31.24 -10.65
CA SER A 237 -22.61 30.07 -11.12
C SER A 237 -22.09 28.91 -10.28
N ALA A 238 -23.00 28.32 -9.50
CA ALA A 238 -22.72 27.21 -8.60
C ALA A 238 -22.13 26.03 -9.40
N SER A 239 -20.82 25.85 -9.29
CA SER A 239 -20.16 24.66 -9.84
C SER A 239 -20.48 23.47 -8.94
N GLN A 240 -21.26 22.54 -9.50
CA GLN A 240 -21.41 21.18 -9.00
C GLN A 240 -20.03 20.60 -8.61
N PRO A 241 -19.96 19.78 -7.55
CA PRO A 241 -18.71 19.14 -7.17
C PRO A 241 -18.24 18.28 -8.35
N LYS A 242 -17.07 18.62 -8.90
CA LYS A 242 -16.35 17.79 -9.87
C LYS A 242 -16.14 16.43 -9.21
N GLU A 243 -16.89 15.42 -9.65
CA GLU A 243 -16.68 14.03 -9.25
C GLU A 243 -15.21 13.67 -9.52
N ARG A 244 -14.46 13.45 -8.44
CA ARG A 244 -13.13 12.84 -8.47
C ARG A 244 -13.33 11.35 -8.78
N PRO A 245 -12.65 10.77 -9.78
CA PRO A 245 -12.71 9.33 -10.03
C PRO A 245 -12.16 8.56 -8.82
N LEU A 246 -12.91 7.54 -8.38
CA LEU A 246 -12.58 6.71 -7.22
C LEU A 246 -11.64 5.55 -7.60
N PRO A 247 -10.64 5.21 -6.77
CA PRO A 247 -9.75 4.05 -6.95
C PRO A 247 -10.53 2.71 -6.87
N PRO A 248 -9.88 1.53 -7.10
CA PRO A 248 -10.53 0.23 -6.97
C PRO A 248 -11.31 0.10 -5.66
N LYS A 249 -12.62 -0.13 -5.75
CA LYS A 249 -13.57 -0.23 -4.64
C LYS A 249 -13.59 -1.67 -4.12
N THR A 250 -13.42 -1.84 -2.82
CA THR A 250 -13.77 -3.10 -2.14
C THR A 250 -15.30 -3.17 -2.10
N VAL A 251 -15.88 -4.14 -2.80
CA VAL A 251 -17.35 -4.34 -2.87
C VAL A 251 -17.83 -5.45 -1.94
N LEU A 252 -16.90 -6.27 -1.46
CA LEU A 252 -17.15 -7.26 -0.41
C LEU A 252 -15.91 -7.37 0.47
N ASN A 253 -16.10 -7.26 1.78
CA ASN A 253 -15.11 -7.63 2.79
C ASN A 253 -15.87 -7.95 4.09
N ASN A 254 -16.11 -9.23 4.35
CA ASN A 254 -16.81 -9.70 5.55
C ASN A 254 -15.86 -10.47 6.50
N GLY A 255 -14.55 -10.36 6.28
CA GLY A 255 -13.53 -10.93 7.15
C GLY A 255 -13.43 -10.21 8.49
N ASN A 256 -13.09 -10.97 9.54
CA ASN A 256 -12.93 -10.47 10.90
C ASN A 256 -12.04 -11.43 11.72
N ILE A 257 -11.63 -11.00 12.91
CA ILE A 257 -10.64 -11.70 13.74
C ILE A 257 -11.23 -12.75 14.70
N TYR A 258 -12.54 -12.96 14.68
CA TYR A 258 -13.20 -13.87 15.60
C TYR A 258 -13.06 -15.32 15.14
N ARG A 259 -13.28 -16.26 16.08
CA ARG A 259 -13.32 -17.69 15.78
C ARG A 259 -14.21 -17.95 14.57
N VAL A 260 -13.74 -18.82 13.70
CA VAL A 260 -14.45 -19.27 12.51
C VAL A 260 -14.85 -20.73 12.63
N PHE A 261 -15.94 -21.06 11.96
CA PHE A 261 -16.41 -22.42 11.69
C PHE A 261 -16.34 -22.66 10.19
N ASN A 262 -16.41 -23.92 9.75
CA ASN A 262 -16.50 -24.22 8.33
C ASN A 262 -17.97 -24.29 7.88
N SER A 263 -18.18 -24.52 6.58
CA SER A 263 -19.49 -24.79 5.99
C SER A 263 -20.46 -23.62 6.16
N PRO A 264 -20.28 -22.54 5.39
CA PRO A 264 -21.19 -21.40 5.41
C PRO A 264 -22.63 -21.82 5.16
N SER A 265 -23.54 -21.37 6.03
CA SER A 265 -24.98 -21.67 5.92
C SER A 265 -25.74 -20.62 5.12
N LYS A 266 -25.12 -19.48 4.84
CA LYS A 266 -25.69 -18.40 4.02
C LYS A 266 -24.83 -18.09 2.79
N PRO A 267 -25.45 -17.61 1.69
CA PRO A 267 -24.72 -17.23 0.49
C PRO A 267 -23.87 -15.97 0.74
N CYS A 268 -22.63 -15.99 0.24
CA CYS A 268 -21.73 -14.83 0.28
C CYS A 268 -22.00 -13.93 -0.93
N ARG A 269 -22.59 -12.74 -0.70
CA ARG A 269 -23.14 -11.87 -1.76
C ARG A 269 -22.55 -10.47 -1.75
N PHE A 270 -22.51 -9.85 -2.92
CA PHE A 270 -22.21 -8.42 -3.11
C PHE A 270 -22.95 -7.87 -4.33
N GLU A 271 -23.00 -6.54 -4.46
CA GLU A 271 -23.66 -5.86 -5.58
C GLU A 271 -22.72 -4.84 -6.23
N ILE A 272 -22.91 -4.65 -7.53
CA ILE A 272 -22.24 -3.61 -8.31
C ILE A 272 -23.24 -2.87 -9.18
N ASP A 273 -23.17 -1.54 -9.18
CA ASP A 273 -24.13 -0.66 -9.85
C ASP A 273 -23.77 -0.38 -11.33
N GLY A 274 -22.56 -0.73 -11.74
CA GLY A 274 -22.06 -0.56 -13.11
C GLY A 274 -21.08 -1.66 -13.50
N PRO A 275 -20.74 -1.78 -14.80
CA PRO A 275 -19.70 -2.70 -15.25
C PRO A 275 -18.39 -2.45 -14.50
N ALA A 276 -17.76 -3.52 -14.00
CA ALA A 276 -16.57 -3.39 -13.17
C ALA A 276 -15.58 -4.53 -13.42
N LEU A 277 -14.29 -4.22 -13.40
CA LEU A 277 -13.21 -5.21 -13.48
C LEU A 277 -12.95 -5.79 -12.10
N VAL A 278 -13.07 -7.10 -11.93
CA VAL A 278 -12.70 -7.81 -10.70
C VAL A 278 -11.19 -7.94 -10.64
N THR A 279 -10.56 -7.17 -9.76
CA THR A 279 -9.10 -7.12 -9.65
C THR A 279 -8.54 -8.07 -8.61
N TYR A 280 -9.38 -8.54 -7.68
CA TYR A 280 -8.97 -9.44 -6.62
C TYR A 280 -10.17 -10.20 -6.05
N LEU A 281 -9.98 -11.50 -5.83
CA LEU A 281 -10.88 -12.36 -5.06
C LEU A 281 -10.08 -13.10 -4.00
N MET A 282 -10.70 -13.27 -2.83
CA MET A 282 -10.15 -14.09 -1.77
C MET A 282 -11.24 -14.80 -0.98
N SER A 283 -10.99 -16.06 -0.59
CA SER A 283 -11.75 -16.82 0.41
C SER A 283 -10.83 -17.32 1.53
N TYR A 284 -11.39 -17.58 2.72
CA TYR A 284 -10.63 -18.00 3.90
C TYR A 284 -10.95 -19.43 4.32
N HIS A 285 -9.94 -20.27 4.55
CA HIS A 285 -10.01 -21.70 4.83
C HIS A 285 -9.16 -22.05 6.05
N TRP A 286 -9.43 -21.46 7.22
CA TRP A 286 -8.71 -21.81 8.45
C TRP A 286 -8.80 -23.30 8.77
N ASN A 287 -9.99 -23.89 8.56
CA ASN A 287 -10.23 -25.34 8.57
C ASN A 287 -9.61 -26.08 9.77
N GLU A 288 -10.02 -25.72 10.98
CA GLU A 288 -9.48 -26.30 12.23
C GLU A 288 -7.96 -26.13 12.40
N GLY A 289 -7.38 -25.09 11.78
CA GLY A 289 -5.95 -24.82 11.79
C GLY A 289 -5.14 -25.68 10.81
N ARG A 290 -5.81 -26.48 9.97
CA ARG A 290 -5.16 -27.31 8.95
C ARG A 290 -4.98 -26.60 7.62
N GLY A 291 -5.77 -25.56 7.36
CA GLY A 291 -5.78 -24.93 6.05
C GLY A 291 -6.47 -25.80 5.01
N LYS A 292 -6.35 -25.42 3.74
CA LYS A 292 -6.76 -26.29 2.64
C LYS A 292 -5.98 -25.97 1.38
N THR A 293 -5.49 -27.00 0.69
CA THR A 293 -4.86 -26.85 -0.63
C THR A 293 -5.75 -26.00 -1.55
N PRO A 294 -5.21 -24.96 -2.19
CA PRO A 294 -5.97 -23.99 -2.97
C PRO A 294 -6.82 -24.64 -4.04
N GLY A 295 -8.11 -24.30 -4.03
CA GLY A 295 -9.06 -24.65 -5.07
C GLY A 295 -9.36 -23.44 -5.94
N THR A 296 -10.61 -23.35 -6.40
CA THR A 296 -11.06 -22.29 -7.30
C THR A 296 -12.15 -21.42 -6.67
N LEU A 297 -12.21 -20.18 -7.14
CA LEU A 297 -13.29 -19.24 -6.86
C LEU A 297 -14.05 -18.88 -8.13
N SER A 298 -15.36 -18.71 -8.03
CA SER A 298 -16.19 -18.19 -9.12
C SER A 298 -17.14 -17.11 -8.62
N LEU A 299 -17.63 -16.28 -9.53
CA LEU A 299 -18.67 -15.30 -9.27
C LEU A 299 -19.91 -15.66 -10.07
N ARG A 300 -21.01 -15.97 -9.39
CA ARG A 300 -22.30 -16.25 -10.03
C ARG A 300 -23.24 -15.07 -9.88
N ARG A 301 -23.62 -14.44 -11.00
CA ARG A 301 -24.62 -13.38 -11.07
C ARG A 301 -26.02 -13.95 -10.82
N ALA A 302 -26.95 -13.12 -10.36
CA ALA A 302 -28.34 -13.51 -10.07
C ALA A 302 -29.10 -14.10 -11.28
N ASP A 303 -28.68 -13.79 -12.50
CA ASP A 303 -29.24 -14.34 -13.75
C ASP A 303 -28.71 -15.74 -14.11
N GLY A 304 -27.79 -16.29 -13.31
CA GLY A 304 -27.16 -17.59 -13.55
C GLY A 304 -25.80 -17.51 -14.26
N THR A 305 -25.41 -16.37 -14.82
CA THR A 305 -24.09 -16.18 -15.46
C THR A 305 -22.97 -16.42 -14.45
N THR A 306 -22.00 -17.24 -14.80
CA THR A 306 -20.85 -17.56 -13.94
C THR A 306 -19.55 -17.09 -14.58
N TYR A 307 -18.74 -16.39 -13.80
CA TYR A 307 -17.38 -15.98 -14.15
C TYR A 307 -16.41 -16.81 -13.30
N GLY A 308 -15.43 -17.45 -13.93
CA GLY A 308 -14.57 -18.46 -13.32
C GLY A 308 -14.88 -19.88 -13.82
N PRO A 309 -14.32 -20.94 -13.21
CA PRO A 309 -13.52 -20.93 -11.99
C PRO A 309 -12.13 -20.29 -12.18
N PHE A 310 -11.77 -19.40 -11.27
CA PHE A 310 -10.45 -18.79 -11.16
C PHE A 310 -9.59 -19.62 -10.24
N GLN A 311 -8.43 -20.03 -10.73
CA GLN A 311 -7.52 -20.82 -9.91
C GLN A 311 -6.85 -19.94 -8.87
N THR A 312 -6.86 -20.39 -7.61
CA THR A 312 -6.32 -19.61 -6.49
C THR A 312 -4.93 -20.06 -6.07
N GLU A 313 -4.20 -19.14 -5.47
CA GLU A 313 -2.97 -19.41 -4.75
C GLU A 313 -3.23 -19.41 -3.25
N GLY A 314 -2.54 -20.31 -2.56
CA GLY A 314 -2.58 -20.43 -1.10
C GLY A 314 -1.63 -19.45 -0.48
N LYS A 315 -2.11 -18.62 0.45
CA LYS A 315 -1.27 -17.88 1.38
C LYS A 315 -1.53 -18.36 2.81
N PRO A 316 -0.52 -18.32 3.69
CA PRO A 316 -0.70 -18.68 5.09
C PRO A 316 -1.73 -17.78 5.78
N GLY A 317 -2.62 -18.38 6.58
CA GLY A 317 -3.65 -17.69 7.37
C GLY A 317 -3.21 -17.32 8.78
N GLN A 318 -4.17 -16.89 9.60
CA GLN A 318 -3.95 -16.60 11.02
C GLN A 318 -3.30 -17.80 11.71
N GLY A 319 -2.25 -17.54 12.50
CA GLY A 319 -1.50 -18.63 13.10
C GLY A 319 -0.86 -19.51 12.02
N GLY A 320 -0.36 -18.88 10.93
CA GLY A 320 0.42 -19.46 9.83
C GLY A 320 -0.06 -20.81 9.34
N VAL A 321 -1.38 -21.00 9.35
CA VAL A 321 -2.07 -22.15 8.80
C VAL A 321 -1.79 -22.14 7.30
N PRO A 322 -1.18 -23.18 6.73
CA PRO A 322 -0.84 -23.19 5.30
C PRO A 322 -2.11 -23.05 4.46
N ASP A 323 -2.04 -22.36 3.33
CA ASP A 323 -3.14 -22.25 2.35
C ASP A 323 -4.50 -21.86 2.94
N ALA A 324 -4.53 -21.06 4.01
CA ALA A 324 -5.77 -20.60 4.61
C ALA A 324 -6.34 -19.37 3.90
N TYR A 325 -5.56 -18.57 3.18
CA TYR A 325 -6.13 -17.64 2.21
C TYR A 325 -6.02 -18.25 0.82
N TRP A 326 -7.15 -18.33 0.13
CA TRP A 326 -7.20 -18.64 -1.29
C TRP A 326 -7.38 -17.33 -2.02
N GLU A 327 -6.35 -16.90 -2.75
CA GLU A 327 -6.35 -15.60 -3.42
C GLU A 327 -6.18 -15.77 -4.93
N CYS A 328 -6.86 -14.95 -5.70
CA CYS A 328 -6.57 -14.81 -7.13
C CYS A 328 -6.83 -13.38 -7.61
N GLN A 329 -6.31 -13.07 -8.78
CA GLN A 329 -6.53 -11.82 -9.49
C GLN A 329 -7.24 -12.17 -10.80
N PRO A 330 -8.58 -12.26 -10.82
CA PRO A 330 -9.31 -12.74 -11.98
C PRO A 330 -9.16 -11.87 -13.22
N MET A 331 -8.99 -10.57 -13.02
CA MET A 331 -8.90 -9.56 -14.07
C MET A 331 -10.02 -9.67 -15.11
N VAL A 332 -11.23 -10.02 -14.65
CA VAL A 332 -12.42 -10.19 -15.51
C VAL A 332 -13.40 -9.05 -15.34
N THR A 333 -13.95 -8.53 -16.44
CA THR A 333 -15.02 -7.52 -16.37
C THR A 333 -16.37 -8.20 -16.15
N ILE A 334 -17.11 -7.75 -15.14
CA ILE A 334 -18.43 -8.26 -14.77
C ILE A 334 -19.50 -7.17 -14.98
N ALA A 335 -20.68 -7.60 -15.45
CA ALA A 335 -21.84 -6.73 -15.65
C ALA A 335 -22.45 -6.25 -14.32
N PRO A 336 -23.18 -5.12 -14.27
CA PRO A 336 -23.87 -4.69 -13.04
C PRO A 336 -24.86 -5.74 -12.54
N GLY A 337 -25.07 -5.81 -11.22
CA GLY A 337 -26.04 -6.68 -10.58
C GLY A 337 -25.55 -7.31 -9.28
N SER A 338 -26.36 -8.22 -8.74
CA SER A 338 -26.05 -8.96 -7.52
C SER A 338 -25.32 -10.27 -7.83
N TYR A 339 -24.25 -10.51 -7.09
CA TYR A 339 -23.34 -11.65 -7.27
C TYR A 339 -23.30 -12.52 -6.01
N THR A 340 -22.99 -13.81 -6.22
CA THR A 340 -22.65 -14.77 -5.17
C THR A 340 -21.25 -15.30 -5.42
N VAL A 341 -20.38 -15.23 -4.43
CA VAL A 341 -19.07 -15.90 -4.46
C VAL A 341 -19.29 -17.40 -4.29
N ILE A 342 -18.70 -18.19 -5.18
CA ILE A 342 -18.73 -19.64 -5.16
C ILE A 342 -17.33 -20.14 -4.88
N ASP A 343 -17.21 -20.94 -3.83
CA ASP A 343 -15.98 -21.62 -3.45
C ASP A 343 -16.07 -23.10 -3.84
N SER A 344 -14.99 -23.65 -4.39
CA SER A 344 -14.95 -25.06 -4.79
C SER A 344 -14.90 -26.07 -3.64
N ASP A 345 -14.55 -25.65 -2.42
CA ASP A 345 -14.59 -26.48 -1.21
C ASP A 345 -15.29 -25.75 -0.04
N PRO A 346 -16.62 -25.57 -0.12
CA PRO A 346 -17.37 -24.87 0.91
C PRO A 346 -17.33 -25.58 2.27
N SER A 347 -17.01 -26.88 2.30
CA SER A 347 -16.88 -27.65 3.54
C SER A 347 -15.69 -27.22 4.42
N THR A 348 -14.77 -26.44 3.84
CA THR A 348 -13.61 -25.86 4.53
C THR A 348 -13.62 -24.33 4.57
N TRP A 349 -14.57 -23.71 3.87
CA TRP A 349 -14.71 -22.26 3.82
C TRP A 349 -15.17 -21.70 5.16
N SER A 350 -14.35 -20.83 5.72
CA SER A 350 -14.52 -20.26 7.05
C SER A 350 -15.65 -19.23 7.09
N GLN A 351 -16.42 -19.23 8.18
CA GLN A 351 -17.57 -18.35 8.43
C GLN A 351 -17.74 -18.10 9.94
N ASN A 352 -18.44 -17.03 10.31
CA ASN A 352 -18.97 -16.84 11.65
C ASN A 352 -20.19 -15.90 11.66
N ASP A 353 -20.72 -15.60 12.84
CA ASP A 353 -21.89 -14.74 12.98
C ASP A 353 -21.67 -13.32 12.42
N LEU A 354 -20.45 -12.80 12.53
CA LEU A 354 -20.08 -11.47 12.01
C LEU A 354 -19.91 -11.44 10.49
N SER A 355 -19.56 -12.56 9.87
CA SER A 355 -19.66 -12.73 8.41
C SER A 355 -21.11 -12.98 7.95
N GLY A 356 -22.08 -12.92 8.86
CA GLY A 356 -23.49 -13.20 8.60
C GLY A 356 -23.76 -14.68 8.37
N ASN A 357 -22.88 -15.57 8.83
CA ASN A 357 -22.84 -17.00 8.49
C ASN A 357 -22.59 -17.29 7.00
N ALA A 358 -22.14 -16.29 6.24
CA ALA A 358 -21.64 -16.45 4.89
C ALA A 358 -20.13 -16.71 4.90
N GLY A 359 -19.61 -17.33 3.85
CA GLY A 359 -18.19 -17.59 3.71
C GLY A 359 -17.39 -16.28 3.73
N ILE A 360 -16.29 -16.26 4.47
CA ILE A 360 -15.41 -15.10 4.57
C ILE A 360 -14.73 -14.91 3.22
N ALA A 361 -14.94 -13.74 2.62
CA ALA A 361 -14.40 -13.38 1.33
C ALA A 361 -14.10 -11.89 1.21
N LYS A 362 -13.23 -11.59 0.24
CA LYS A 362 -12.93 -10.22 -0.17
C LYS A 362 -13.00 -10.12 -1.69
N VAL A 363 -13.68 -9.09 -2.19
CA VAL A 363 -13.82 -8.80 -3.62
C VAL A 363 -13.47 -7.33 -3.85
N LYS A 364 -12.49 -7.09 -4.71
CA LYS A 364 -12.15 -5.72 -5.17
C LYS A 364 -12.49 -5.58 -6.64
N VAL A 365 -13.09 -4.44 -6.97
CA VAL A 365 -13.43 -4.11 -8.36
C VAL A 365 -12.97 -2.69 -8.72
N ALA A 366 -12.61 -2.46 -9.98
CA ALA A 366 -12.39 -1.12 -10.52
C ALA A 366 -13.54 -0.74 -11.46
N PRO A 367 -14.06 0.51 -11.42
CA PRO A 367 -15.08 0.96 -12.36
C PRO A 367 -14.59 0.83 -13.81
N ALA A 368 -15.34 0.13 -14.66
CA ALA A 368 -15.00 0.04 -16.09
C ALA A 368 -15.45 1.30 -16.84
N LYS A 369 -15.00 2.49 -16.44
CA LYS A 369 -15.17 3.71 -17.25
C LYS A 369 -14.12 3.67 -18.37
N SER A 370 -14.49 3.11 -19.52
CA SER A 370 -13.77 3.34 -20.77
C SER A 370 -13.89 4.82 -21.12
N THR A 371 -12.77 5.54 -21.02
CA THR A 371 -12.71 6.95 -21.45
C THR A 371 -11.60 7.07 -22.49
N SER A 372 -11.93 6.87 -23.76
CA SER A 372 -11.07 7.31 -24.86
C SER A 372 -11.27 8.82 -25.04
N VAL A 373 -10.25 9.61 -24.72
CA VAL A 373 -10.26 11.04 -25.05
C VAL A 373 -10.06 11.17 -26.56
N THR A 374 -11.07 11.61 -27.30
CA THR A 374 -10.95 11.87 -28.73
C THR A 374 -10.27 13.23 -28.95
N MET A 375 -8.94 13.28 -28.89
CA MET A 375 -8.17 14.44 -29.34
C MET A 375 -8.18 14.45 -30.88
N ARG A 376 -8.61 15.57 -31.49
CA ARG A 376 -8.50 15.77 -32.95
C ARG A 376 -7.05 16.19 -33.26
N ASN A 377 -6.44 15.56 -34.27
CA ASN A 377 -5.03 15.73 -34.70
C ASN A 377 -3.97 15.16 -33.73
N LEU A 378 -3.88 13.84 -33.66
CA LEU A 378 -2.84 13.15 -32.87
C LEU A 378 -1.48 13.17 -33.58
N LYS A 379 -0.41 13.44 -32.84
CA LYS A 379 0.95 13.13 -33.27
C LYS A 379 1.10 11.62 -33.36
N ARG A 380 1.58 11.13 -34.50
CA ARG A 380 1.82 9.69 -34.75
C ARG A 380 3.29 9.31 -34.79
N GLU A 381 4.20 10.27 -34.83
CA GLU A 381 5.64 10.05 -34.85
C GLU A 381 6.36 11.15 -34.05
N PRO A 382 7.55 10.88 -33.48
CA PRO A 382 8.22 9.58 -33.45
C PRO A 382 7.61 8.62 -32.40
N ILE A 383 7.47 7.34 -32.73
CA ILE A 383 7.11 6.29 -31.77
C ILE A 383 8.28 6.06 -30.79
N ASN A 384 8.02 6.16 -29.49
CA ASN A 384 8.99 5.95 -28.43
C ASN A 384 8.69 4.67 -27.64
N THR A 385 9.73 3.97 -27.19
CA THR A 385 9.59 2.97 -26.12
C THR A 385 9.41 3.70 -24.79
N VAL A 386 8.23 3.58 -24.20
CA VAL A 386 7.83 4.25 -22.96
C VAL A 386 8.13 3.37 -21.75
N PHE A 387 7.92 2.06 -21.89
CA PHE A 387 8.24 1.07 -20.88
C PHE A 387 8.78 -0.18 -21.55
N ASN A 388 9.87 -0.73 -21.01
CA ASN A 388 10.40 -2.03 -21.41
C ASN A 388 11.20 -2.60 -20.23
N ASN A 389 10.81 -3.77 -19.74
CA ASN A 389 11.53 -4.51 -18.72
C ASN A 389 12.00 -5.90 -19.23
N GLY A 390 11.92 -6.14 -20.53
CA GLY A 390 12.38 -7.36 -21.18
C GLY A 390 13.89 -7.47 -21.23
N ASN A 391 14.36 -8.72 -21.21
CA ASN A 391 15.77 -9.09 -21.27
C ASN A 391 15.91 -10.51 -21.85
N ILE A 392 17.15 -10.98 -22.04
CA ILE A 392 17.46 -12.27 -22.66
C ILE A 392 17.71 -13.40 -21.66
N ALA A 393 17.55 -13.14 -20.35
CA ALA A 393 17.78 -14.13 -19.32
C ALA A 393 16.65 -15.17 -19.31
N ALA A 394 16.90 -16.30 -18.64
CA ALA A 394 15.88 -17.31 -18.42
C ALA A 394 14.67 -16.70 -17.73
N VAL A 395 13.48 -17.16 -18.13
CA VAL A 395 12.20 -16.67 -17.63
C VAL A 395 11.44 -17.79 -16.94
N PHE A 396 10.61 -17.39 -15.98
CA PHE A 396 9.63 -18.24 -15.32
C PHE A 396 8.25 -17.61 -15.54
N ASN A 397 7.18 -18.36 -15.36
CA ASN A 397 5.82 -17.80 -15.44
C ASN A 397 5.37 -17.24 -14.07
N ARG A 398 4.15 -16.69 -14.02
CA ARG A 398 3.49 -16.18 -12.80
C ARG A 398 4.27 -15.05 -12.14
N PRO A 399 4.18 -13.82 -12.67
CA PRO A 399 4.76 -12.64 -12.04
C PRO A 399 4.32 -12.52 -10.59
N SER A 400 5.30 -12.41 -9.68
CA SER A 400 5.02 -12.22 -8.24
C SER A 400 4.92 -10.75 -7.85
N ARG A 401 5.16 -9.84 -8.79
CA ARG A 401 5.02 -8.39 -8.61
C ARG A 401 4.26 -7.78 -9.78
N LEU A 402 3.44 -6.78 -9.47
CA LEU A 402 2.67 -6.04 -10.48
C LEU A 402 3.61 -5.34 -11.47
N THR A 403 3.33 -5.50 -12.76
CA THR A 403 3.95 -4.71 -13.83
C THR A 403 3.27 -3.34 -13.89
N TRP A 404 4.05 -2.28 -13.74
CA TRP A 404 3.53 -0.91 -13.78
C TRP A 404 4.54 0.05 -14.39
N PHE A 405 4.03 1.15 -14.93
CA PHE A 405 4.82 2.26 -15.48
C PHE A 405 4.14 3.60 -15.18
N SER A 406 4.82 4.71 -15.41
CA SER A 406 4.25 6.04 -15.23
C SER A 406 4.55 6.94 -16.41
N ILE A 407 3.58 7.77 -16.80
CA ILE A 407 3.72 8.78 -17.86
C ILE A 407 3.42 10.16 -17.32
N LYS A 408 4.17 11.16 -17.76
CA LYS A 408 4.06 12.56 -17.27
C LYS A 408 3.26 13.47 -18.20
N ALA A 409 2.97 13.01 -19.41
CA ALA A 409 2.20 13.72 -20.43
C ALA A 409 1.24 12.72 -21.11
N PRO A 410 0.16 13.19 -21.77
CA PRO A 410 -0.73 12.30 -22.50
C PRO A 410 0.04 11.50 -23.55
N LEU A 411 -0.29 10.22 -23.70
CA LEU A 411 0.45 9.29 -24.55
C LEU A 411 -0.52 8.57 -25.47
N LEU A 412 -0.36 8.70 -26.79
CA LEU A 412 -0.98 7.78 -27.73
C LEU A 412 -0.20 6.46 -27.68
N VAL A 413 -0.76 5.42 -27.07
CA VAL A 413 -0.18 4.07 -27.09
C VAL A 413 -0.51 3.43 -28.42
N THR A 414 0.55 3.07 -29.16
CA THR A 414 0.45 2.49 -30.50
C THR A 414 0.72 1.00 -30.48
N ASN A 415 1.57 0.52 -29.56
CA ASN A 415 1.87 -0.91 -29.44
C ASN A 415 2.11 -1.31 -27.99
N MET A 416 1.63 -2.49 -27.64
CA MET A 416 1.95 -3.17 -26.39
C MET A 416 2.36 -4.62 -26.67
N MET A 417 3.23 -5.14 -25.82
CA MET A 417 3.69 -6.53 -25.88
C MET A 417 3.76 -7.12 -24.48
N ASN A 418 3.25 -8.34 -24.29
CA ASN A 418 3.58 -9.20 -23.15
C ASN A 418 4.26 -10.47 -23.63
N TYR A 419 5.17 -11.02 -22.83
CA TYR A 419 5.94 -12.22 -23.19
C TYR A 419 5.45 -13.46 -22.44
N HIS A 420 5.17 -14.55 -23.15
CA HIS A 420 4.62 -15.83 -22.67
C HIS A 420 5.46 -16.99 -23.22
N TRP A 421 6.72 -17.10 -22.82
CA TRP A 421 7.59 -18.20 -23.27
C TRP A 421 7.06 -19.58 -22.84
N ASN A 422 6.55 -19.65 -21.60
CA ASN A 422 5.77 -20.79 -21.08
C ASN A 422 6.40 -22.17 -21.33
N ASP A 423 7.58 -22.42 -20.77
CA ASP A 423 8.29 -23.71 -20.92
C ASP A 423 8.48 -24.14 -22.38
N ALA A 424 8.71 -23.18 -23.27
CA ALA A 424 8.82 -23.34 -24.72
C ALA A 424 7.54 -23.77 -25.46
N HIS A 425 6.38 -23.71 -24.81
CA HIS A 425 5.10 -24.02 -25.43
C HIS A 425 4.39 -22.78 -25.99
N GLY A 426 4.75 -21.59 -25.52
CA GLY A 426 3.98 -20.38 -25.82
C GLY A 426 2.64 -20.33 -25.12
N GLN A 427 1.80 -19.37 -25.50
CA GLN A 427 0.41 -19.31 -25.05
C GLN A 427 -0.51 -18.73 -26.13
N ASP A 428 -1.66 -19.35 -26.38
CA ASP A 428 -2.67 -18.83 -27.31
C ASP A 428 -3.08 -17.39 -26.97
N PRO A 429 -3.34 -16.52 -27.98
CA PRO A 429 -3.59 -15.10 -27.75
C PRO A 429 -4.74 -14.85 -26.79
N GLY A 430 -4.46 -14.07 -25.76
CA GLY A 430 -5.45 -13.53 -24.84
C GLY A 430 -5.60 -12.02 -25.00
N GLU A 431 -5.61 -11.33 -23.86
CA GLU A 431 -5.91 -9.92 -23.77
C GLU A 431 -4.90 -9.20 -22.89
N ILE A 432 -4.45 -8.04 -23.36
CA ILE A 432 -3.62 -7.10 -22.60
C ILE A 432 -4.45 -5.86 -22.31
N GLY A 433 -4.28 -5.27 -21.14
CA GLY A 433 -4.97 -4.03 -20.77
C GLY A 433 -4.12 -3.15 -19.86
N LEU A 434 -4.66 -1.98 -19.55
CA LEU A 434 -4.04 -1.02 -18.65
C LEU A 434 -5.06 -0.49 -17.64
N VAL A 435 -4.64 -0.37 -16.40
CA VAL A 435 -5.42 0.25 -15.32
C VAL A 435 -4.64 1.44 -14.79
N HIS A 436 -5.18 2.63 -14.96
CA HIS A 436 -4.64 3.85 -14.38
C HIS A 436 -4.83 3.86 -12.86
N GLN A 437 -3.97 4.55 -12.11
CA GLN A 437 -4.01 4.67 -10.64
C GLN A 437 -5.35 5.18 -10.06
N ASP A 438 -6.16 5.87 -10.87
CA ASP A 438 -7.51 6.31 -10.47
C ASP A 438 -8.62 5.32 -10.85
N GLY A 439 -8.25 4.10 -11.26
CA GLY A 439 -9.18 3.04 -11.66
C GLY A 439 -9.64 3.10 -13.13
N THR A 440 -9.27 4.11 -13.92
CA THR A 440 -9.62 4.15 -15.35
C THR A 440 -9.01 2.95 -16.09
N ILE A 441 -9.82 2.22 -16.85
CA ILE A 441 -9.40 1.04 -17.60
C ILE A 441 -9.28 1.40 -19.07
N TYR A 442 -8.17 0.98 -19.68
CA TYR A 442 -7.94 1.03 -21.11
C TYR A 442 -7.75 -0.41 -21.62
N GLY A 443 -8.48 -0.77 -22.67
CA GLY A 443 -8.62 -2.15 -23.11
C GLY A 443 -9.72 -2.88 -22.31
N PRO A 444 -9.63 -4.22 -22.16
CA PRO A 444 -8.60 -5.08 -22.74
C PRO A 444 -8.59 -5.05 -24.27
N TRP A 445 -7.42 -5.26 -24.86
CA TRP A 445 -7.26 -5.45 -26.29
C TRP A 445 -6.88 -6.90 -26.55
N ARG A 446 -7.61 -7.53 -27.47
CA ARG A 446 -7.25 -8.85 -27.99
C ARG A 446 -5.89 -8.78 -28.64
N THR A 447 -5.06 -9.75 -28.32
CA THR A 447 -3.73 -9.85 -28.88
C THR A 447 -3.73 -10.72 -30.13
N HIS A 448 -2.76 -10.46 -31.00
CA HIS A 448 -2.26 -11.45 -31.93
C HIS A 448 -0.88 -11.88 -31.46
N THR A 449 -0.33 -12.94 -32.07
CA THR A 449 0.91 -13.53 -31.56
C THR A 449 2.05 -13.53 -32.57
N ALA A 450 3.28 -13.58 -32.04
CA ALA A 450 4.48 -13.84 -32.82
C ALA A 450 5.40 -14.84 -32.10
N PRO A 451 6.27 -15.57 -32.83
CA PRO A 451 7.22 -16.48 -32.23
C PRO A 451 8.26 -15.78 -31.35
N GLY A 452 8.60 -16.41 -30.22
CA GLY A 452 9.58 -15.96 -29.24
C GLY A 452 11.02 -16.36 -29.54
N GLN A 453 11.86 -16.19 -28.53
CA GLN A 453 13.24 -16.66 -28.57
C GLN A 453 13.28 -18.18 -28.83
N GLY A 454 14.15 -18.61 -29.74
CA GLY A 454 14.26 -20.03 -30.13
C GLY A 454 13.11 -20.53 -31.02
N GLY A 455 12.26 -19.63 -31.53
CA GLY A 455 11.14 -20.00 -32.41
C GLY A 455 9.93 -20.57 -31.69
N VAL A 456 9.85 -20.39 -30.36
CA VAL A 456 8.69 -20.81 -29.55
C VAL A 456 7.43 -20.15 -30.10
N PRO A 457 6.40 -20.91 -30.49
CA PRO A 457 5.18 -20.33 -31.06
C PRO A 457 4.50 -19.45 -30.01
N ASN A 458 3.73 -18.46 -30.45
CA ASN A 458 2.85 -17.66 -29.61
C ASN A 458 3.45 -16.98 -28.36
N ALA A 459 4.77 -16.80 -28.29
CA ALA A 459 5.40 -16.27 -27.08
C ALA A 459 5.32 -14.74 -26.96
N TYR A 460 5.18 -14.00 -28.06
CA TYR A 460 4.88 -12.57 -27.96
C TYR A 460 3.39 -12.38 -28.15
N TRP A 461 2.71 -11.85 -27.14
CA TRP A 461 1.37 -11.31 -27.27
C TRP A 461 1.48 -9.83 -27.62
N LEU A 462 0.88 -9.44 -28.74
CA LEU A 462 1.01 -8.10 -29.33
C LEU A 462 -0.37 -7.48 -29.53
N CYS A 463 -0.51 -6.20 -29.25
CA CYS A 463 -1.70 -5.43 -29.64
C CYS A 463 -1.38 -3.98 -29.98
N GLU A 464 -2.26 -3.35 -30.77
CA GLU A 464 -2.21 -1.96 -31.20
C GLU A 464 -3.40 -1.18 -30.63
N PRO A 465 -3.32 -0.68 -29.38
CA PRO A 465 -4.44 -0.01 -28.71
C PRO A 465 -5.01 1.21 -29.43
N GLU A 466 -4.16 1.99 -30.12
CA GLU A 466 -4.48 3.29 -30.71
C GLU A 466 -5.27 4.20 -29.75
N VAL A 467 -4.84 4.23 -28.48
CA VAL A 467 -5.55 4.93 -27.40
C VAL A 467 -4.69 6.02 -26.77
N VAL A 468 -5.31 7.15 -26.45
CA VAL A 468 -4.65 8.21 -25.68
C VAL A 468 -4.84 7.95 -24.20
N LEU A 469 -3.73 7.69 -23.52
CA LEU A 469 -3.60 7.64 -22.07
C LEU A 469 -3.41 9.05 -21.51
N LYS A 470 -3.96 9.31 -20.33
CA LYS A 470 -3.72 10.52 -19.56
C LYS A 470 -2.46 10.38 -18.68
N PRO A 471 -1.83 11.48 -18.23
CA PRO A 471 -0.70 11.38 -17.30
C PRO A 471 -1.05 10.62 -16.01
N GLY A 472 -0.12 9.81 -15.52
CA GLY A 472 -0.23 9.09 -14.25
C GLY A 472 0.46 7.74 -14.25
N ILE A 473 0.15 6.94 -13.23
CA ILE A 473 0.69 5.59 -13.03
C ILE A 473 -0.30 4.57 -13.60
N TYR A 474 0.22 3.56 -14.28
CA TYR A 474 -0.53 2.52 -14.95
C TYR A 474 -0.02 1.15 -14.53
N MET A 475 -0.94 0.26 -14.17
CA MET A 475 -0.70 -1.17 -14.05
C MET A 475 -1.02 -1.84 -15.40
N VAL A 476 -0.17 -2.76 -15.83
CA VAL A 476 -0.42 -3.60 -17.00
C VAL A 476 -1.20 -4.83 -16.56
N THR A 477 -2.23 -5.19 -17.32
CA THR A 477 -3.06 -6.37 -17.08
C THR A 477 -2.85 -7.39 -18.19
N ASP A 478 -2.95 -8.65 -17.82
CA ASP A 478 -2.83 -9.80 -18.72
C ASP A 478 -3.92 -10.81 -18.36
N SER A 479 -4.62 -11.35 -19.37
CA SER A 479 -5.69 -12.33 -19.15
C SER A 479 -5.21 -13.73 -18.75
N ASP A 480 -3.93 -14.05 -18.97
CA ASP A 480 -3.30 -15.30 -18.56
C ASP A 480 -1.97 -15.06 -17.83
N THR A 481 -2.09 -14.52 -16.62
CA THR A 481 -0.96 -14.32 -15.71
C THR A 481 -0.22 -15.61 -15.37
N SER A 482 -0.84 -16.78 -15.58
CA SER A 482 -0.25 -18.08 -15.28
C SER A 482 0.88 -18.47 -16.23
N THR A 483 0.92 -17.86 -17.43
CA THR A 483 1.93 -18.07 -18.47
C THR A 483 2.75 -16.81 -18.79
N TRP A 484 2.39 -15.67 -18.19
CA TRP A 484 3.13 -14.41 -18.34
C TRP A 484 4.54 -14.52 -17.74
N SER A 485 5.54 -14.33 -18.59
CA SER A 485 6.95 -14.53 -18.27
C SER A 485 7.53 -13.40 -17.42
N GLN A 486 8.41 -13.74 -16.48
CA GLN A 486 9.09 -12.85 -15.54
C GLN A 486 10.48 -13.39 -15.18
N ASN A 487 11.36 -12.52 -14.68
CA ASN A 487 12.58 -12.94 -14.00
C ASN A 487 13.07 -11.88 -13.01
N ILE A 488 14.20 -12.16 -12.36
CA ILE A 488 14.80 -11.25 -11.37
C ILE A 488 15.14 -9.89 -11.99
N GLU A 489 15.59 -9.86 -13.25
CA GLU A 489 15.95 -8.63 -13.97
C GLU A 489 14.72 -7.78 -14.33
N SER A 490 13.60 -8.42 -14.66
CA SER A 490 12.30 -7.77 -14.76
C SER A 490 11.71 -7.41 -13.38
N LYS A 491 12.47 -7.58 -12.30
CA LYS A 491 12.07 -7.37 -10.89
C LYS A 491 10.88 -8.24 -10.48
N ASN A 492 10.80 -9.44 -11.04
CA ASN A 492 9.70 -10.39 -10.93
C ASN A 492 8.33 -9.83 -11.40
N GLN A 493 8.37 -8.81 -12.25
CA GLN A 493 7.22 -8.27 -12.96
C GLN A 493 7.06 -9.01 -14.29
N GLY A 494 5.84 -9.09 -14.78
CA GLY A 494 5.56 -9.60 -16.11
C GLY A 494 6.31 -8.78 -17.15
N ILE A 495 6.99 -9.48 -18.07
CA ILE A 495 7.77 -8.86 -19.12
C ILE A 495 6.80 -8.20 -20.11
N THR A 496 7.00 -6.90 -20.29
CA THR A 496 6.15 -6.03 -21.10
C THR A 496 6.98 -4.99 -21.82
N GLU A 497 6.56 -4.66 -23.04
CA GLU A 497 6.97 -3.45 -23.73
C GLU A 497 5.74 -2.59 -24.07
N ILE A 498 5.86 -1.28 -23.92
CA ILE A 498 4.85 -0.29 -24.29
C ILE A 498 5.52 0.78 -25.14
N LYS A 499 4.95 1.00 -26.33
CA LYS A 499 5.38 2.02 -27.28
C LYS A 499 4.26 3.00 -27.58
N GLY A 500 4.64 4.25 -27.81
CA GLY A 500 3.68 5.28 -28.13
C GLY A 500 4.30 6.65 -28.40
N VAL A 501 3.43 7.62 -28.65
CA VAL A 501 3.78 8.98 -29.04
C VAL A 501 3.19 9.94 -28.02
N PHE A 502 4.06 10.71 -27.33
CA PHE A 502 3.59 11.74 -26.42
C PHE A 502 2.87 12.84 -27.19
N GLN A 503 1.75 13.28 -26.63
CA GLN A 503 0.92 14.36 -27.16
C GLN A 503 1.21 15.65 -26.40
N ASP A 504 0.97 16.78 -27.06
CA ASP A 504 1.10 18.12 -26.46
C ASP A 504 -0.16 18.51 -25.67
#